data_AF-A0AA39K644-F1
#
_entry.id   AF-A0AA39K644-F1
#
_cell.length_a   1.000
_cell.length_b   1.000
_cell.length_c   1.000
_cell.angle_alpha   90.00
_cell.angle_beta   90.00
_cell.angle_gamma   90.00
#
_symmetry.space_group_name_H-M   'P 1'
#
loop_
_entity.id
_entity.type
_entity.pdbx_description
1 polymer ?
#
loop_
_entity_poly.entity_id
_entity_poly.type
_entity_poly.pdbx_seq_one_letter_code
_entity_poly.pdbx_strand_id
1 'polypeptide(L)'
;MAVVSSIAGAKGKGKKPKRFLESQDTLDLAVSIGELQESKSKSRSDRRHTQLVRPESTRIEKKSSKSRIKEKKAILAAERSKHKREKAKSRRQIASHTGTGHKTSDDQKERPSTDRSATRKRVSFA
;
A
#
# COMPACT_ATOMS: atom_id res chain seq x y z
N MET A 1 22.80 86.20 49.07
CA MET A 1 22.35 85.85 47.71
C MET A 1 23.38 84.95 47.07
N ALA A 2 23.03 83.71 46.70
CA ALA A 2 23.61 82.97 45.58
C ALA A 2 22.92 81.58 45.46
N VAL A 3 21.96 81.50 44.55
CA VAL A 3 21.92 80.64 43.35
C VAL A 3 21.72 79.14 43.63
N VAL A 4 20.46 78.76 43.50
CA VAL A 4 19.93 77.41 43.28
C VAL A 4 20.65 76.75 42.09
N SER A 5 21.25 75.58 42.30
CA SER A 5 21.66 74.70 41.20
C SER A 5 20.80 73.45 41.20
N SER A 6 19.74 73.50 40.39
CA SER A 6 18.92 72.35 40.04
C SER A 6 19.67 71.49 39.02
N ILE A 7 20.19 70.35 39.48
CA ILE A 7 20.75 69.33 38.59
C ILE A 7 19.57 68.62 37.93
N ALA A 8 19.32 68.97 36.67
CA ALA A 8 18.38 68.29 35.80
C ALA A 8 18.85 66.84 35.55
N GLY A 9 18.28 65.90 36.31
CA GLY A 9 18.48 64.47 36.11
C GLY A 9 17.84 64.00 34.79
N ALA A 10 18.66 63.50 33.88
CA ALA A 10 18.22 62.87 32.65
C ALA A 10 17.19 61.75 32.94
N LYS A 11 16.06 61.77 32.21
CA LYS A 11 15.01 60.75 32.27
C LYS A 11 15.46 59.44 31.60
N GLY A 12 16.46 58.77 32.18
CA GLY A 12 16.83 57.41 31.81
C GLY A 12 15.83 56.43 32.40
N LYS A 13 15.34 55.47 31.60
CA LYS A 13 14.52 54.36 32.11
C LYS A 13 15.37 53.60 33.15
N GLY A 14 15.09 53.82 34.43
CA GLY A 14 15.78 53.15 35.53
C GLY A 14 15.63 51.62 35.46
N LYS A 15 16.47 50.92 36.22
CA LYS A 15 16.42 49.45 36.31
C LYS A 15 15.02 49.03 36.78
N LYS A 16 14.35 48.16 36.02
CA LYS A 16 13.07 47.57 36.45
C LYS A 16 13.34 46.54 37.55
N PRO A 17 12.56 46.53 38.64
CA PRO A 17 12.67 45.47 39.65
C PRO A 17 12.29 44.13 39.03
N LYS A 18 13.03 43.07 39.37
CA LYS A 18 12.68 41.69 39.00
C LYS A 18 11.40 41.31 39.73
N ARG A 19 10.38 40.87 38.99
CA ARG A 19 9.18 40.26 39.58
C ARG A 19 9.39 38.75 39.55
N PHE A 20 9.41 38.14 40.73
CA PHE A 20 9.39 36.70 40.88
C PHE A 20 7.91 36.27 40.85
N LEU A 21 7.61 35.16 40.19
CA LEU A 21 6.28 34.55 40.25
C LEU A 21 5.95 34.19 41.70
N GLU A 22 4.71 34.43 42.11
CA GLU A 22 4.24 33.97 43.42
C GLU A 22 4.11 32.45 43.43
N SER A 23 4.15 31.83 44.62
CA SER A 23 4.10 30.37 44.73
C SER A 23 2.81 29.75 44.19
N GLN A 24 1.72 30.51 44.10
CA GLN A 24 0.49 30.04 43.45
C GLN A 24 0.62 30.01 41.93
N ASP A 25 1.20 31.06 41.34
CA ASP A 25 1.43 31.11 39.89
C ASP A 25 2.32 29.94 39.41
N THR A 26 3.26 29.49 40.24
CA THR A 26 4.12 28.34 39.89
C THR A 26 3.37 27.01 39.96
N LEU A 27 2.42 26.86 40.88
CA LEU A 27 1.55 25.69 40.97
C LEU A 27 0.58 25.65 39.79
N ASP A 28 -0.05 26.77 39.45
CA ASP A 28 -0.95 26.89 38.30
C ASP A 28 -0.21 26.58 37.00
N LEU A 29 1.03 27.05 36.86
CA LEU A 29 1.89 26.72 35.72
C LEU A 29 2.21 25.22 35.68
N ALA A 30 2.52 24.60 36.81
CA ALA A 30 2.80 23.17 36.89
C ALA A 30 1.58 22.32 36.51
N VAL A 31 0.38 22.71 36.97
CA VAL A 31 -0.89 22.08 36.60
C VAL A 31 -1.12 22.20 35.09
N SER A 32 -0.96 23.40 34.52
CA SER A 32 -1.13 23.63 33.08
C SER A 32 -0.17 22.79 32.23
N ILE A 33 1.09 22.66 32.65
CA ILE A 33 2.07 21.80 31.98
C ILE A 33 1.67 20.32 32.09
N GLY A 34 1.20 19.89 33.26
CA GLY A 34 0.72 18.54 33.52
C GLY A 34 -0.42 18.15 32.58
N GLU A 35 -1.48 18.96 32.53
CA GLU A 35 -2.64 18.76 31.65
C GLU A 35 -2.23 18.68 30.17
N LEU A 36 -1.30 19.53 29.73
CA LEU A 36 -0.79 19.51 28.37
C LEU A 36 0.01 18.24 28.05
N GLN A 37 0.75 17.69 29.01
CA GLN A 37 1.46 16.43 28.83
C GLN A 37 0.51 15.24 28.84
N GLU A 38 -0.46 15.22 29.74
CA GLU A 38 -1.48 14.18 29.81
C GLU A 38 -2.31 14.11 28.53
N SER A 39 -2.78 15.25 28.01
CA SER A 39 -3.52 15.30 26.75
C SER A 39 -2.70 14.80 25.55
N LYS A 40 -1.41 15.16 25.48
CA LYS A 40 -0.48 14.63 24.46
C LYS A 40 -0.27 13.12 24.61
N SER A 41 -0.12 12.64 25.85
CA SER A 41 0.06 11.22 26.15
C SER A 41 -1.18 10.42 25.74
N LYS A 42 -2.36 10.88 26.15
CA LYS A 42 -3.66 10.28 25.80
C LYS A 42 -3.90 10.24 24.30
N SER A 43 -3.62 11.34 23.60
CA SER A 43 -3.71 11.38 22.13
C SER A 43 -2.79 10.36 21.45
N ARG A 44 -1.57 10.16 21.99
CA ARG A 44 -0.62 9.16 21.49
C ARG A 44 -1.07 7.73 21.80
N SER A 45 -1.58 7.46 23.00
CA SER A 45 -2.10 6.14 23.36
C SER A 45 -3.31 5.79 22.52
N ASP A 46 -4.26 6.71 22.33
CA ASP A 46 -5.47 6.49 21.55
C ASP A 46 -5.15 6.21 20.08
N ARG A 47 -4.18 6.92 19.49
CA ARG A 47 -3.69 6.61 18.14
C ARG A 47 -3.07 5.23 18.03
N ARG A 48 -2.33 4.78 19.05
CA ARG A 48 -1.74 3.43 19.06
C ARG A 48 -2.80 2.36 19.23
N HIS A 49 -3.76 2.54 20.13
CA HIS A 49 -4.87 1.61 20.32
C HIS A 49 -5.76 1.53 19.08
N THR A 50 -6.09 2.65 18.45
CA THR A 50 -6.86 2.65 17.20
C THR A 50 -6.11 2.02 16.02
N GLN A 51 -4.78 2.09 15.97
CA GLN A 51 -3.99 1.36 14.96
C GLN A 51 -3.97 -0.15 15.20
N LEU A 52 -3.92 -0.59 16.45
CA LEU A 52 -3.97 -2.02 16.80
C LEU A 52 -5.37 -2.62 16.64
N VAL A 53 -6.42 -1.81 16.88
CA VAL A 53 -7.82 -2.24 16.83
C VAL A 53 -8.47 -1.95 15.46
N ARG A 54 -7.77 -1.29 14.52
CA ARG A 54 -8.33 -1.07 13.18
C ARG A 54 -8.55 -2.45 12.52
N PRO A 55 -9.80 -2.88 12.27
CA PRO A 55 -10.03 -4.05 11.44
C PRO A 55 -9.42 -3.75 10.08
N GLU A 56 -8.55 -4.64 9.60
CA GLU A 56 -8.08 -4.80 8.21
C GLU A 56 -8.68 -3.72 7.31
N SER A 57 -8.08 -2.53 7.35
CA SER A 57 -8.66 -1.43 6.61
C SER A 57 -8.58 -1.86 5.17
N THR A 58 -9.70 -1.75 4.46
CA THR A 58 -9.86 -1.89 3.01
C THR A 58 -9.07 -0.81 2.26
N ARG A 59 -7.84 -0.56 2.69
CA ARG A 59 -6.84 0.20 2.00
C ARG A 59 -6.58 -0.61 0.75
N ILE A 60 -7.12 -0.13 -0.35
CA ILE A 60 -6.79 -0.59 -1.69
C ILE A 60 -5.30 -0.29 -1.85
N GLU A 61 -4.47 -1.21 -1.40
CA GLU A 61 -3.04 -1.13 -1.59
C GLU A 61 -2.84 -1.10 -3.10
N LYS A 62 -2.19 -0.03 -3.57
CA LYS A 62 -1.86 0.09 -4.98
C LYS A 62 -0.92 -1.06 -5.32
N LYS A 63 -1.47 -2.17 -5.83
CA LYS A 63 -0.73 -3.38 -6.17
C LYS A 63 0.44 -2.99 -7.07
N SER A 64 1.65 -3.26 -6.59
CA SER A 64 2.89 -3.09 -7.35
C SER A 64 2.80 -3.79 -8.71
N SER A 65 3.46 -3.24 -9.74
CA SER A 65 3.47 -3.83 -11.10
C SER A 65 3.81 -5.34 -11.08
N LYS A 66 4.79 -5.74 -10.25
CA LYS A 66 5.14 -7.16 -10.05
C LYS A 66 3.99 -7.98 -9.48
N SER A 67 3.22 -7.43 -8.54
CA SER A 67 2.04 -8.10 -7.97
C SER A 67 0.95 -8.31 -9.01
N ARG A 68 0.69 -7.30 -9.85
CA ARG A 68 -0.31 -7.40 -10.95
C ARG A 68 0.08 -8.47 -11.97
N ILE A 69 1.37 -8.58 -12.29
CA ILE A 69 1.87 -9.62 -13.21
C ILE A 69 1.70 -11.02 -12.62
N LYS A 70 2.02 -11.22 -11.33
CA LYS A 70 1.81 -12.51 -10.65
C LYS A 70 0.33 -12.90 -10.64
N GLU A 71 -0.54 -11.95 -10.32
CA GLU A 71 -2.00 -12.13 -10.34
C GLU A 71 -2.49 -12.56 -11.72
N LYS A 72 -2.10 -11.85 -12.78
CA LYS A 72 -2.45 -12.23 -14.16
C LYS A 72 -1.93 -13.62 -14.55
N LYS A 73 -0.70 -13.96 -14.17
CA LYS A 73 -0.13 -15.31 -14.42
C LYS A 73 -0.94 -16.40 -13.69
N ALA A 74 -1.37 -16.12 -12.46
CA ALA A 74 -2.20 -17.05 -11.70
C ALA A 74 -3.57 -17.25 -12.35
N ILE A 75 -4.21 -16.19 -12.83
CA ILE A 75 -5.49 -16.27 -13.56
C ILE A 75 -5.35 -17.12 -14.83
N LEU A 76 -4.34 -16.85 -15.65
CA LEU A 76 -4.10 -17.63 -16.89
C LEU A 76 -3.80 -19.11 -16.60
N ALA A 77 -3.09 -19.42 -15.52
CA ALA A 77 -2.85 -20.79 -15.10
C ALA A 77 -4.14 -21.50 -14.67
N ALA A 78 -5.00 -20.80 -13.92
CA ALA A 78 -6.29 -21.33 -13.49
C ALA A 78 -7.23 -21.59 -14.69
N GLU A 79 -7.30 -20.67 -15.65
CA GLU A 79 -8.08 -20.84 -16.89
C GLU A 79 -7.61 -22.05 -17.71
N ARG A 80 -6.29 -22.19 -17.92
CA ARG A 80 -5.72 -23.35 -18.61
C ARG A 80 -6.07 -24.66 -17.91
N SER A 81 -6.02 -24.69 -16.58
CA SER A 81 -6.38 -25.86 -15.79
C SER A 81 -7.87 -26.21 -15.94
N LYS A 82 -8.76 -25.21 -15.85
CA LYS A 82 -10.20 -25.39 -16.07
C LYS A 82 -10.50 -25.94 -17.45
N HIS A 83 -9.95 -25.33 -18.50
CA HIS A 83 -10.13 -25.80 -19.87
C HIS A 83 -9.59 -27.22 -20.09
N LYS A 84 -8.42 -27.57 -19.51
CA LYS A 84 -7.91 -28.94 -19.56
C LYS A 84 -8.85 -29.94 -18.87
N ARG A 85 -9.40 -29.56 -17.71
CA ARG A 85 -10.36 -30.39 -16.97
C ARG A 85 -11.67 -30.55 -17.74
N GLU A 86 -12.19 -29.50 -18.35
CA GLU A 86 -13.40 -29.54 -19.19
C GLU A 86 -13.20 -30.42 -20.42
N LYS A 87 -12.08 -30.27 -21.13
CA LYS A 87 -11.73 -31.14 -22.27
C LYS A 87 -11.59 -32.61 -21.85
N ALA A 88 -11.03 -32.88 -20.67
CA ALA A 88 -10.96 -34.24 -20.15
C ALA A 88 -12.36 -34.79 -19.80
N LYS A 89 -13.23 -33.97 -19.22
CA LYS A 89 -14.61 -34.34 -18.91
C LYS A 89 -15.42 -34.62 -20.18
N SER A 90 -15.31 -33.79 -21.21
CA SER A 90 -16.03 -34.01 -22.48
C SER A 90 -15.57 -35.29 -23.17
N ARG A 91 -14.26 -35.59 -23.16
CA ARG A 91 -13.74 -36.88 -23.63
C ARG A 91 -14.33 -38.07 -22.88
N ARG A 92 -14.46 -37.97 -21.55
CA ARG A 92 -15.08 -39.03 -20.74
C ARG A 92 -16.58 -39.19 -21.02
N GLN A 93 -17.30 -38.09 -21.26
CA GLN A 93 -18.72 -38.13 -21.63
C GLN A 93 -18.90 -38.80 -23.00
N ILE A 94 -18.10 -38.43 -23.99
CA ILE A 94 -18.14 -39.07 -25.32
C ILE A 94 -17.79 -40.56 -25.19
N ALA A 95 -16.72 -40.90 -24.47
CA ALA A 95 -16.29 -42.29 -24.26
C ALA A 95 -17.27 -43.13 -23.43
N SER A 96 -18.14 -42.51 -22.62
CA SER A 96 -19.19 -43.23 -21.87
C SER A 96 -20.49 -43.38 -22.66
N HIS A 97 -20.77 -42.49 -23.63
CA HIS A 97 -21.90 -42.63 -24.54
C HIS A 97 -21.61 -43.55 -25.74
N THR A 98 -20.37 -43.57 -26.24
CA THR A 98 -19.92 -44.57 -27.22
C THR A 98 -19.34 -45.76 -26.46
N GLY A 99 -20.22 -46.63 -25.96
CA GLY A 99 -19.83 -47.89 -25.35
C GLY A 99 -19.15 -48.81 -26.36
N THR A 100 -17.85 -48.65 -26.56
CA THR A 100 -16.98 -49.62 -27.23
C THR A 100 -15.58 -49.47 -26.70
N GLY A 101 -15.16 -50.46 -25.92
CA GLY A 101 -13.75 -50.61 -25.60
C GLY A 101 -12.92 -50.84 -26.85
N HIS A 102 -11.63 -50.52 -26.68
CA HIS A 102 -10.47 -51.18 -27.29
C HIS A 102 -9.65 -50.40 -28.33
N LYS A 103 -8.33 -50.45 -28.05
CA LYS A 103 -7.15 -50.31 -28.91
C LYS A 103 -6.54 -48.91 -29.11
N THR A 104 -5.37 -48.77 -28.48
CA THR A 104 -4.14 -48.20 -29.03
C THR A 104 -4.21 -47.80 -30.50
N SER A 105 -4.02 -46.53 -30.79
CA SER A 105 -3.44 -46.10 -32.05
C SER A 105 -2.79 -44.72 -31.91
N ASP A 106 -1.67 -44.62 -32.59
CA ASP A 106 -0.70 -43.55 -32.64
C ASP A 106 -1.27 -42.14 -32.80
N ASP A 107 -0.55 -41.23 -32.13
CA ASP A 107 -0.06 -39.96 -32.65
C ASP A 107 -0.58 -39.53 -34.04
N GLN A 108 -1.77 -38.93 -34.09
CA GLN A 108 -2.15 -38.03 -35.19
C GLN A 108 -2.50 -36.68 -34.58
N LYS A 109 -1.44 -35.91 -34.36
CA LYS A 109 -1.47 -34.48 -34.07
C LYS A 109 -1.87 -33.76 -35.37
N GLU A 110 -3.16 -33.69 -35.68
CA GLU A 110 -3.64 -32.74 -36.68
C GLU A 110 -3.41 -31.32 -36.18
N ARG A 111 -2.29 -30.73 -36.62
CA ARG A 111 -2.03 -29.31 -36.51
C ARG A 111 -2.94 -28.60 -37.53
N PRO A 112 -3.66 -27.53 -37.17
CA PRO A 112 -4.29 -26.70 -38.19
C PRO A 112 -3.19 -26.05 -39.03
N SER A 113 -3.13 -26.41 -40.30
CA SER A 113 -2.23 -25.86 -41.30
C SER A 113 -2.61 -24.39 -41.56
N THR A 114 -1.95 -23.46 -40.89
CA THR A 114 -1.87 -22.07 -41.36
C THR A 114 -0.81 -22.01 -42.45
N ASP A 115 -1.04 -22.67 -43.59
CA ASP A 115 -0.15 -22.62 -44.74
C ASP A 115 -0.61 -21.51 -45.69
N ARG A 116 -0.36 -20.26 -45.27
CA ARG A 116 -0.22 -19.13 -46.19
C ARG A 116 1.27 -18.99 -46.51
N SER A 117 1.85 -19.97 -47.18
CA SER A 117 3.17 -19.80 -47.78
C SER A 117 2.99 -19.63 -49.29
N ALA A 118 3.11 -18.38 -49.75
CA ALA A 118 3.13 -18.06 -51.17
C ALA A 118 4.26 -18.84 -51.85
N THR A 119 3.96 -19.51 -52.96
CA THR A 119 4.89 -20.34 -53.74
C THR A 119 6.11 -19.53 -54.17
N ARG A 120 7.25 -19.71 -53.48
CA ARG A 120 8.52 -19.08 -53.87
C ARG A 120 9.23 -19.97 -54.88
N LYS A 121 9.55 -19.42 -56.05
CA LYS A 121 10.37 -20.10 -57.05
C LYS A 121 11.78 -20.31 -56.49
N ARG A 122 12.24 -21.56 -56.46
CA ARG A 122 13.62 -21.91 -56.11
C ARG A 122 14.39 -22.13 -57.41
N VAL A 123 15.56 -21.52 -57.52
CA VAL A 123 16.46 -21.72 -58.66
C VAL A 123 17.52 -22.74 -58.22
N SER A 124 17.72 -23.78 -59.02
CA SER A 124 18.80 -24.74 -58.85
C SER A 124 20.01 -24.28 -59.65
N PHE A 125 21.18 -24.20 -59.01
CA PHE A 125 22.44 -24.07 -59.69
C PHE A 125 23.03 -25.47 -59.82
N ALA A 126 23.13 -25.94 -61.07
CA ALA A 126 23.88 -27.13 -61.45
C ALA A 126 25.37 -26.78 -61.57
#